data_AF-A0A4Q1B4H7-F1
#
_entry.id   AF-A0A4Q1B4H7-F1
#
_cell.length_a   1.000
_cell.length_b   1.000
_cell.length_c   1.000
_cell.angle_alpha   90.00
_cell.angle_beta   90.00
_cell.angle_gamma   90.00
#
_symmetry.space_group_name_H-M   'P 1'
#
loop_
_entity.id
_entity.type
_entity.pdbx_description
1 polymer ?
#
loop_
_entity_poly.entity_id
_entity_poly.type
_entity_poly.pdbx_seq_one_letter_code
_entity_poly.pdbx_strand_id
1 'polypeptide(L)'
;MFNIVELIFLILVLFGLQRYLASRDNKLLGLVIPVIFNLYVIYNFKFVHQDIEYLWYRAIIGNLILLVDYYFGFQRKKERYKNEIQKMKSKDI
;
A
#
# COMPACT_ATOMS: atom_id res chain seq x y z
N MET A 1 -6.02 -9.05 -23.34
CA MET A 1 -5.72 -7.61 -23.22
C MET A 1 -6.42 -7.15 -21.95
N PHE A 2 -5.70 -6.74 -20.91
CA PHE A 2 -6.37 -6.21 -19.71
C PHE A 2 -7.06 -4.89 -20.10
N ASN A 3 -8.36 -4.78 -19.83
CA ASN A 3 -9.07 -3.54 -20.05
C ASN A 3 -8.61 -2.50 -19.02
N ILE A 4 -8.48 -1.24 -19.42
CA ILE A 4 -8.05 -0.14 -18.53
C ILE A 4 -8.92 -0.09 -17.27
N VAL A 5 -10.22 -0.38 -17.40
CA VAL A 5 -11.17 -0.45 -16.28
C VAL A 5 -10.79 -1.56 -15.29
N GLU A 6 -10.43 -2.76 -15.78
CA GLU A 6 -10.02 -3.88 -14.94
C GLU A 6 -8.73 -3.55 -14.18
N LEU A 7 -7.78 -2.87 -14.84
CA LEU A 7 -6.53 -2.43 -14.22
C LEU A 7 -6.78 -1.45 -13.07
N ILE A 8 -7.64 -0.44 -13.28
CA ILE A 8 -8.01 0.52 -12.24
C ILE A 8 -8.68 -0.17 -11.06
N PHE A 9 -9.61 -1.10 -11.33
CA PHE A 9 -10.30 -1.84 -10.28
C PHE A 9 -9.32 -2.66 -9.44
N LEU A 10 -8.36 -3.33 -10.10
CA LEU A 10 -7.34 -4.14 -9.44
C LEU A 10 -6.43 -3.27 -8.55
N ILE A 11 -6.03 -2.08 -9.02
CA ILE A 11 -5.26 -1.12 -8.23
C ILE A 11 -6.04 -0.67 -6.98
N LEU A 12 -7.33 -0.35 -7.13
CA LEU A 12 -8.17 0.06 -6.00
C LEU A 12 -8.31 -1.05 -4.94
N VAL A 13 -8.51 -2.29 -5.39
CA VAL A 13 -8.58 -3.46 -4.50
C VAL A 13 -7.25 -3.64 -3.76
N LEU A 14 -6.12 -3.56 -4.46
CA LEU A 14 -4.80 -3.69 -3.83
C LEU A 14 -4.57 -2.58 -2.79
N PHE A 15 -4.83 -1.32 -3.10
CA PHE A 15 -4.71 -0.24 -2.10
C PHE A 15 -5.65 -0.42 -0.92
N GLY A 16 -6.90 -0.81 -1.16
CA GLY A 16 -7.85 -1.12 -0.09
C GLY A 16 -7.32 -2.23 0.83
N LEU A 17 -6.77 -3.28 0.24
CA LEU A 17 -6.23 -4.44 0.95
C LEU A 17 -4.94 -4.10 1.70
N GLN A 18 -4.04 -3.32 1.11
CA GLN A 18 -2.84 -2.78 1.74
C GLN A 18 -3.19 -1.96 2.98
N ARG A 19 -4.10 -1.00 2.83
CA ARG A 19 -4.54 -0.12 3.91
C ARG A 19 -5.26 -0.90 5.03
N TYR A 20 -6.07 -1.90 4.66
CA TYR A 20 -6.72 -2.78 5.62
C TYR A 20 -5.69 -3.58 6.43
N LEU A 21 -4.73 -4.22 5.76
CA LEU A 21 -3.68 -5.01 6.40
C LEU A 21 -2.76 -4.14 7.28
N ALA A 22 -2.42 -2.92 6.83
CA ALA A 22 -1.63 -1.96 7.61
C ALA A 22 -2.35 -1.49 8.89
N SER A 23 -3.69 -1.54 8.91
CA SER A 23 -4.50 -1.14 10.08
C SER A 23 -4.62 -2.22 11.16
N ARG A 24 -4.24 -3.47 10.86
CA ARG A 24 -4.22 -4.60 11.82
C ARG A 24 -3.09 -4.43 12.85
N ASP A 25 -3.02 -5.31 13.84
CA ASP A 25 -1.98 -5.27 14.88
C ASP A 25 -0.58 -5.52 14.37
N ASN A 26 -0.46 -6.37 13.35
CA ASN A 26 0.80 -6.61 12.69
C ASN A 26 1.03 -5.60 11.54
N LYS A 27 1.81 -4.56 11.83
CA LYS A 27 2.19 -3.50 10.87
C LYS A 27 2.85 -4.05 9.60
N LEU A 28 3.57 -5.17 9.71
CA LEU A 28 4.28 -5.78 8.57
C LEU A 28 3.33 -6.32 7.50
N LEU A 29 2.06 -6.60 7.83
CA LEU A 29 1.08 -7.10 6.87
C LEU A 29 0.80 -6.08 5.75
N GLY A 30 0.90 -4.78 6.05
CA GLY A 30 0.76 -3.73 5.04
C GLY A 30 1.93 -3.67 4.06
N LEU A 31 3.09 -4.25 4.39
CA LEU A 31 4.28 -4.28 3.52
C LEU A 31 4.22 -5.39 2.47
N VAL A 32 3.27 -6.31 2.57
CA VAL A 32 3.07 -7.39 1.59
C VAL A 32 2.88 -6.83 0.17
N ILE A 33 2.16 -5.71 0.03
CA ILE A 33 1.89 -5.12 -1.29
C ILE A 33 3.16 -4.48 -1.88
N PRO A 34 3.93 -3.65 -1.15
CA PRO A 34 5.27 -3.23 -1.58
C PRO A 34 6.20 -4.38 -2.01
N VAL A 35 6.19 -5.51 -1.28
CA VAL A 35 7.02 -6.67 -1.62
C VAL A 35 6.58 -7.30 -2.95
N ILE A 36 5.27 -7.54 -3.12
CA ILE A 36 4.72 -8.08 -4.38
C ILE A 36 5.03 -7.16 -5.56
N PHE A 37 4.90 -5.85 -5.37
CA PHE A 37 5.22 -4.86 -6.40
C PHE A 37 6.69 -4.94 -6.83
N ASN A 38 7.63 -5.03 -5.88
CA ASN A 38 9.05 -5.17 -6.22
C ASN A 38 9.35 -6.48 -6.94
N LEU A 39 8.73 -7.59 -6.54
CA LEU A 39 8.86 -8.87 -7.26
C LEU A 39 8.38 -8.75 -8.71
N TYR A 40 7.23 -8.08 -8.93
CA TYR A 40 6.69 -7.84 -10.26
C TYR A 40 7.62 -6.96 -11.12
N VAL A 41 8.18 -5.89 -10.54
CA VAL A 41 9.13 -5.01 -11.22
C VAL A 41 10.41 -5.76 -11.60
N ILE A 42 10.99 -6.54 -10.67
CA ILE A 42 12.20 -7.34 -10.93
C ILE A 42 11.95 -8.38 -12.03
N TYR A 43 10.80 -9.05 -11.99
CA TYR A 43 10.41 -10.02 -13.02
C TYR A 43 10.31 -9.36 -14.41
N ASN A 44 9.63 -8.22 -14.50
CA ASN A 44 9.49 -7.49 -15.76
C ASN A 44 10.83 -6.99 -16.31
N PHE A 45 11.71 -6.53 -15.42
CA PHE A 45 13.04 -6.07 -15.77
C PHE A 45 13.91 -7.22 -16.34
N LYS A 46 13.90 -8.39 -15.69
CA LYS A 46 14.75 -9.51 -16.12
C LYS A 46 14.22 -10.28 -17.34
N PHE A 47 12.91 -10.46 -17.45
CA PHE A 47 12.35 -11.46 -18.37
C PHE A 47 11.51 -10.88 -19.50
N VAL A 48 11.08 -9.62 -19.42
CA VAL A 48 10.11 -9.07 -20.38
C VAL A 48 10.65 -7.87 -21.14
N HIS A 49 11.25 -6.91 -20.43
CA HIS A 49 11.66 -5.63 -21.02
C HIS A 49 13.08 -5.25 -20.59
N GLN A 50 14.08 -5.89 -21.21
CA GLN A 50 15.50 -5.71 -20.88
C GLN A 50 16.06 -4.35 -21.33
N ASP A 51 15.43 -3.70 -22.32
CA ASP A 51 15.98 -2.50 -22.97
C ASP A 51 15.34 -1.17 -22.51
N ILE A 52 14.53 -1.18 -21.45
CA ILE A 52 13.83 0.03 -21.00
C ILE A 52 14.72 0.82 -20.03
N GLU A 53 15.44 1.81 -20.57
CA GLU A 53 16.23 2.83 -19.86
C GLU A 53 15.44 3.64 -18.81
N TYR A 54 14.14 3.40 -18.71
CA TYR A 54 13.14 4.20 -18.01
C TYR A 54 12.40 3.40 -16.92
N LEU A 55 12.79 2.15 -16.68
CA LEU A 55 12.08 1.27 -15.76
C LEU A 55 12.32 1.64 -14.28
N TRP A 56 13.48 2.25 -13.99
CA TRP A 56 13.87 2.70 -12.65
C TRP A 56 12.97 3.83 -12.11
N TYR A 57 12.56 4.80 -12.92
CA TYR A 57 11.64 5.84 -12.44
C TYR A 57 10.28 5.26 -12.04
N ARG A 58 9.79 4.24 -12.76
CA ARG A 58 8.51 3.57 -12.44
C ARG A 58 8.61 2.82 -11.12
N ALA A 59 9.73 2.16 -10.89
CA ALA A 59 10.00 1.47 -9.64
C ALA A 59 10.05 2.45 -8.46
N ILE A 60 10.72 3.60 -8.62
CA ILE A 60 10.83 4.64 -7.58
C ILE A 60 9.46 5.25 -7.28
N ILE A 61 8.74 5.71 -8.32
CA ILE A 61 7.42 6.34 -8.15
C ILE A 61 6.42 5.35 -7.55
N GLY A 62 6.39 4.10 -8.02
CA GLY A 62 5.50 3.08 -7.50
C GLY A 62 5.76 2.77 -6.02
N ASN A 63 7.03 2.63 -5.63
CA ASN A 63 7.38 2.42 -4.22
C ASN A 63 7.02 3.64 -3.35
N LEU A 64 7.23 4.86 -3.84
CA LEU A 64 6.83 6.09 -3.14
C LEU A 64 5.33 6.11 -2.86
N ILE A 65 4.49 5.82 -3.87
CA ILE A 65 3.04 5.77 -3.71
C ILE A 65 2.63 4.71 -2.68
N LEU A 66 3.24 3.53 -2.75
CA LEU A 66 2.94 2.43 -1.83
C LEU A 66 3.35 2.77 -0.38
N LEU A 67 4.49 3.40 -0.17
CA LEU A 67 4.93 3.85 1.15
C LEU A 67 4.02 4.93 1.72
N VAL A 68 3.59 5.88 0.88
CA VAL A 68 2.64 6.94 1.28
C VAL A 68 1.30 6.33 1.70
N ASP A 69 0.75 5.38 0.93
CA ASP A 69 -0.52 4.74 1.29
C ASP A 69 -0.41 3.91 2.57
N TYR A 70 0.71 3.18 2.74
CA TYR A 70 1.01 2.47 3.98
C TYR A 70 1.05 3.43 5.19
N TYR A 71 1.72 4.57 5.05
CA TYR A 71 1.80 5.59 6.09
C TYR A 71 0.41 6.15 6.44
N PHE A 72 -0.45 6.43 5.46
CA PHE A 72 -1.83 6.86 5.71
C PHE A 72 -2.66 5.79 6.43
N GLY A 73 -2.50 4.52 6.07
CA GLY A 73 -3.15 3.41 6.78
C GLY A 73 -2.72 3.34 8.25
N PHE A 74 -1.42 3.51 8.51
CA PHE A 74 -0.88 3.52 9.87
C PHE A 74 -1.37 4.72 10.69
N GLN A 75 -1.38 5.93 10.12
CA GLN A 75 -1.85 7.12 10.82
C GLN A 75 -3.33 7.02 11.22
N ARG A 76 -4.18 6.50 10.34
CA ARG A 76 -5.60 6.25 10.66
C ARG A 76 -5.78 5.30 11.84
N LYS A 77 -4.93 4.29 11.98
CA LYS A 77 -4.95 3.40 13.16
C LYS A 77 -4.63 4.18 14.44
N LYS A 78 -3.58 5.01 14.39
CA LYS A 78 -3.15 5.84 15.53
C LYS A 78 -4.23 6.83 15.96
N GLU A 79 -4.91 7.45 14.99
CA GLU A 79 -6.04 8.36 15.26
C GLU A 79 -7.24 7.63 15.88
N ARG A 80 -7.62 6.45 15.35
CA ARG A 80 -8.71 5.64 15.95
C ARG A 80 -8.42 5.30 17.40
N TYR A 81 -7.21 4.85 17.70
CA TYR A 81 -6.78 4.53 19.07
C TYR A 81 -6.84 5.75 19.99
N LYS A 82 -6.38 6.92 19.53
CA LYS A 82 -6.45 8.17 20.29
C LYS A 82 -7.90 8.56 20.59
N ASN A 83 -8.80 8.43 19.61
CA ASN A 83 -10.21 8.76 19.74
C ASN A 83 -10.93 7.79 20.71
N GLU A 84 -10.59 6.51 20.69
CA GLU A 84 -11.13 5.53 21.64
C GLU A 84 -10.73 5.86 23.09
N ILE A 85 -9.46 6.22 23.33
CA ILE A 85 -9.00 6.66 24.66
C ILE A 85 -9.74 7.91 25.13
N GLN A 86 -9.91 8.91 24.25
CA GLN A 86 -10.63 10.13 24.60
C GLN A 86 -12.10 9.85 24.93
N LYS A 87 -12.75 8.95 24.19
CA LYS A 87 -14.15 8.55 24.43
C LYS A 87 -14.33 7.79 25.75
N MET A 88 -13.34 7.00 26.16
CA MET A 88 -13.33 6.37 27.49
C MET A 88 -13.19 7.42 28.59
N LYS A 89 -12.22 8.33 28.46
CA LYS A 89 -12.01 9.42 29.42
C LYS A 89 -13.22 10.33 29.59
N SER A 90 -13.95 10.62 28.52
CA SER A 90 -15.14 11.49 28.58
C SER A 90 -16.37 10.81 29.19
N LYS A 91 -16.36 9.48 29.35
CA LYS A 91 -17.48 8.71 29.94
C LYS A 91 -17.28 8.41 31.42
N ASP A 92 -16.05 8.51 31.92
CA ASP A 92 -15.70 8.35 33.34
C ASP A 92 -15.88 9.64 34.17
N ILE A 93 -16.19 10.77 33.52
CA ILE A 93 -16.50 12.08 34.15
C ILE A 93 -18.01 12.27 34.12
#